data_AF-A0A212UHM1-F1
#
_entry.id   AF-A0A212UHM1-F1
#
_cell.length_a   1.000
_cell.length_b   1.000
_cell.length_c   1.000
_cell.angle_alpha   90.00
_cell.angle_beta   90.00
_cell.angle_gamma   90.00
#
_symmetry.space_group_name_H-M   'P 1'
#
loop_
_entity.id
_entity.type
_entity.pdbx_description
1 polymer ?
#
loop_
_entity_poly.entity_id
_entity_poly.type
_entity_poly.pdbx_seq_one_letter_code
_entity_poly.pdbx_strand_id
1 'polypeptide(L)'
;LPTPAKELPQRAVLHKTDPLDLKTYGGKGYFREATKQRYYFKLYDKALQLQDMGFPDPGPLLRVELKARKMKYLAEAGVVTLADLAKPAALLELGQLLTRNLEQVLFAAPLPLPATLSTSEKRLLTSGSSLRYWEGLSSASLRRTKSDYRRVYAHHIADPVFRVAAQELETVWQHLLTQPEPGAQPATAIPHINPLFRVLPQRMPQEKMPLVNHSLSKEEGGGISERAKPDAHSCKTCGRPINTSNATAKFCSPKERGSAAAKRCRNADSNLRNNKRRALHRIESTPLLFDTRPFIRVPEEVREFVLAA
;
A
#
# COMPACT_ATOMS: atom_id res chain seq x y z
N LEU A 1 0.45 3.31 -25.29
CA LEU A 1 1.81 2.79 -25.52
C LEU A 1 1.85 2.04 -26.85
N PRO A 2 2.95 2.10 -27.63
CA PRO A 2 3.05 1.47 -28.94
C PRO A 2 3.27 -0.04 -28.89
N THR A 3 3.61 -0.61 -27.73
CA THR A 3 3.82 -2.04 -27.48
C THR A 3 3.13 -2.46 -26.17
N PRO A 4 2.98 -3.78 -25.89
CA PRO A 4 2.43 -4.27 -24.64
C PRO A 4 3.19 -3.73 -23.42
N ALA A 5 2.45 -3.19 -22.44
CA ALA A 5 3.05 -2.56 -21.25
C ALA A 5 3.98 -3.51 -20.46
N LYS A 6 3.77 -4.84 -20.56
CA LYS A 6 4.60 -5.87 -19.93
C LYS A 6 6.11 -5.81 -20.24
N GLU A 7 6.52 -5.28 -21.39
CA GLU A 7 7.93 -5.31 -21.80
C GLU A 7 8.82 -4.39 -20.96
N LEU A 8 8.30 -3.21 -20.58
CA LEU A 8 9.06 -2.22 -19.81
C LEU A 8 9.40 -2.71 -18.39
N PRO A 9 8.44 -3.20 -17.57
CA PRO A 9 8.73 -3.75 -16.25
C PRO A 9 9.70 -4.95 -16.29
N GLN A 10 9.68 -5.77 -17.37
CA GLN A 10 10.61 -6.89 -17.49
C GLN A 10 12.05 -6.44 -17.67
N ARG A 11 12.24 -5.38 -18.47
CA ARG A 11 13.55 -4.81 -18.78
C ARG A 11 14.07 -3.86 -17.69
N ALA A 12 13.25 -3.43 -16.74
CA ALA A 12 13.68 -2.53 -15.68
C ALA A 12 14.62 -3.24 -14.69
N VAL A 13 15.87 -2.76 -14.55
CA VAL A 13 16.92 -3.39 -13.76
C VAL A 13 17.19 -2.64 -12.46
N LEU A 14 17.44 -1.34 -12.55
CA LEU A 14 17.78 -0.49 -11.39
C LEU A 14 16.86 0.73 -11.33
N HIS A 15 16.64 1.24 -10.12
CA HIS A 15 16.15 2.60 -9.88
C HIS A 15 17.21 3.38 -9.10
N LYS A 16 17.75 4.45 -9.71
CA LYS A 16 18.97 5.11 -9.21
C LYS A 16 20.12 4.09 -9.11
N THR A 17 20.52 3.73 -7.89
CA THR A 17 21.59 2.75 -7.63
C THR A 17 21.07 1.45 -7.04
N ASP A 18 19.77 1.35 -6.77
CA ASP A 18 19.20 0.20 -6.08
C ASP A 18 18.48 -0.73 -7.08
N PRO A 19 18.54 -2.05 -6.86
CA PRO A 19 17.76 -3.04 -7.58
C PRO A 19 16.27 -2.72 -7.67
N LEU A 20 15.66 -3.07 -8.81
CA LEU A 20 14.21 -3.19 -8.94
C LEU A 20 13.78 -4.64 -8.73
N ASP A 21 13.35 -4.93 -7.51
CA ASP A 21 12.90 -6.26 -7.11
C ASP A 21 11.64 -6.65 -7.87
N LEU A 22 11.60 -7.90 -8.34
CA LEU A 22 10.37 -8.50 -8.84
C LEU A 22 9.50 -8.93 -7.65
N LYS A 23 8.33 -8.32 -7.50
CA LYS A 23 7.33 -8.72 -6.51
C LYS A 23 6.13 -9.30 -7.22
N THR A 24 5.59 -10.39 -6.71
CA THR A 24 4.36 -11.02 -7.21
C THR A 24 3.19 -10.70 -6.29
N TYR A 25 2.00 -10.55 -6.86
CA TYR A 25 0.78 -10.31 -6.10
C TYR A 25 -0.12 -11.55 -6.18
N GLY A 26 0.01 -12.46 -5.23
CA GLY A 26 -0.86 -13.64 -5.11
C GLY A 26 -0.95 -14.50 -6.37
N GLY A 27 0.12 -14.55 -7.19
CA GLY A 27 0.16 -15.28 -8.46
C GLY A 27 -0.55 -14.61 -9.65
N LYS A 28 -1.19 -13.45 -9.45
CA LYS A 28 -2.02 -12.76 -10.47
C LYS A 28 -1.24 -11.75 -11.32
N GLY A 29 -0.04 -11.39 -10.91
CA GLY A 29 0.79 -10.47 -11.66
C GLY A 29 2.09 -10.15 -10.94
N TYR A 30 2.90 -9.32 -11.56
CA TYR A 30 4.15 -8.84 -11.00
C TYR A 30 4.32 -7.34 -11.15
N PHE A 31 5.08 -6.76 -10.24
CA PHE A 31 5.54 -5.39 -10.31
C PHE A 31 7.02 -5.32 -9.98
N ARG A 32 7.70 -4.33 -10.54
CA ARG A 32 9.05 -3.96 -10.14
C ARG A 32 8.98 -2.92 -9.05
N GLU A 33 9.70 -3.12 -7.94
CA GLU A 33 9.71 -2.18 -6.82
C GLU A 33 11.13 -1.84 -6.40
N ALA A 34 11.38 -0.55 -6.14
CA ALA A 34 12.56 -0.09 -5.42
C ALA A 34 12.11 0.60 -4.13
N THR A 35 12.64 0.12 -3.00
CA THR A 35 12.38 0.71 -1.69
C THR A 35 13.42 1.77 -1.38
N LYS A 36 12.97 3.02 -1.17
CA LYS A 36 13.83 4.10 -0.69
C LYS A 36 13.44 4.50 0.72
N GLN A 37 14.30 5.30 1.36
CA GLN A 37 14.06 5.80 2.70
C GLN A 37 12.77 6.65 2.81
N ARG A 38 12.41 7.37 1.74
CA ARG A 38 11.31 8.35 1.73
C ARG A 38 10.12 7.96 0.84
N TYR A 39 10.26 6.98 -0.04
CA TYR A 39 9.19 6.52 -0.93
C TYR A 39 9.44 5.09 -1.41
N TYR A 40 8.41 4.47 -1.98
CA TYR A 40 8.54 3.31 -2.86
C TYR A 40 8.34 3.76 -4.30
N PHE A 41 9.15 3.25 -5.21
CA PHE A 41 8.92 3.37 -6.64
C PHE A 41 8.41 2.04 -7.17
N LYS A 42 7.29 2.03 -7.90
CA LYS A 42 6.75 0.83 -8.53
C LYS A 42 6.47 1.04 -10.00
N LEU A 43 6.67 -0.03 -10.76
CA LEU A 43 6.44 -0.09 -12.20
C LEU A 43 5.75 -1.41 -12.55
N TYR A 44 4.58 -1.37 -13.18
CA TYR A 44 3.86 -2.59 -13.56
C TYR A 44 2.88 -2.41 -14.72
N ASP A 45 2.56 -3.53 -15.34
CA ASP A 45 1.48 -3.64 -16.33
C ASP A 45 0.13 -3.54 -15.62
N LYS A 46 -0.52 -2.39 -15.77
CA LYS A 46 -1.82 -2.11 -15.16
C LYS A 46 -2.97 -2.68 -16.01
N ALA A 47 -2.75 -2.90 -17.30
CA ALA A 47 -3.74 -3.52 -18.18
C ALA A 47 -4.05 -4.93 -17.71
N LEU A 48 -3.02 -5.73 -17.41
CA LEU A 48 -3.17 -7.07 -16.86
C LEU A 48 -3.98 -7.06 -15.55
N GLN A 49 -3.66 -6.13 -14.64
CA GLN A 49 -4.40 -5.99 -13.38
C GLN A 49 -5.87 -5.62 -13.60
N LEU A 50 -6.18 -4.80 -14.60
CA LEU A 50 -7.57 -4.42 -14.92
C LEU A 50 -8.35 -5.61 -15.52
N GLN A 51 -7.71 -6.40 -16.39
CA GLN A 51 -8.29 -7.62 -16.92
C GLN A 51 -8.65 -8.60 -15.79
N ASP A 52 -7.76 -8.80 -14.83
CA ASP A 52 -8.01 -9.63 -13.64
C ASP A 52 -9.16 -9.11 -12.77
N MET A 53 -9.44 -7.80 -12.81
CA MET A 53 -10.54 -7.16 -12.10
C MET A 53 -11.86 -7.19 -12.89
N GLY A 54 -11.90 -7.84 -14.07
CA GLY A 54 -13.09 -7.98 -14.89
C GLY A 54 -13.32 -6.83 -15.86
N PHE A 55 -12.31 -6.02 -16.17
CA PHE A 55 -12.39 -4.99 -17.22
C PHE A 55 -11.86 -5.56 -18.54
N PRO A 56 -12.74 -5.87 -19.51
CA PRO A 56 -12.31 -6.38 -20.81
C PRO A 56 -11.60 -5.27 -21.59
N ASP A 57 -10.48 -5.64 -22.21
CA ASP A 57 -9.70 -4.82 -23.15
C ASP A 57 -9.34 -3.38 -22.69
N PRO A 58 -8.57 -3.22 -21.60
CA PRO A 58 -8.15 -1.90 -21.12
C PRO A 58 -7.09 -1.23 -22.03
N GLY A 59 -6.66 -1.88 -23.12
CA GLY A 59 -5.53 -1.45 -23.93
C GLY A 59 -4.18 -1.52 -23.18
N PRO A 60 -3.05 -1.21 -23.84
CA PRO A 60 -1.73 -1.27 -23.21
C PRO A 60 -1.53 -0.11 -22.21
N LEU A 61 -1.56 -0.45 -20.91
CA LEU A 61 -1.49 0.51 -19.82
C LEU A 61 -0.36 0.16 -18.84
N LEU A 62 0.62 1.06 -18.73
CA LEU A 62 1.70 1.00 -17.75
C LEU A 62 1.36 1.92 -16.57
N ARG A 63 1.58 1.45 -15.35
CA ARG A 63 1.54 2.33 -14.17
C ARG A 63 2.93 2.55 -13.61
N VAL A 64 3.25 3.83 -13.43
CA VAL A 64 4.39 4.32 -12.64
C VAL A 64 3.83 4.89 -11.35
N GLU A 65 4.29 4.40 -10.20
CA GLU A 65 3.76 4.81 -8.89
C GLU A 65 4.92 5.23 -7.98
N LEU A 66 4.80 6.44 -7.41
CA LEU A 66 5.62 6.90 -6.30
C LEU A 66 4.77 6.93 -5.03
N LYS A 67 4.98 5.96 -4.15
CA LYS A 67 4.31 5.91 -2.84
C LYS A 67 5.18 6.58 -1.79
N ALA A 68 4.86 7.82 -1.43
CA ALA A 68 5.56 8.53 -0.36
C ALA A 68 5.42 7.79 0.99
N ARG A 69 6.53 7.69 1.73
CA ARG A 69 6.60 7.13 3.10
C ARG A 69 6.71 8.21 4.16
N LYS A 70 7.22 9.39 3.78
CA LYS A 70 7.43 10.53 4.67
C LYS A 70 6.88 11.79 4.00
N MET A 71 6.11 12.59 4.74
CA MET A 71 5.54 13.85 4.22
C MET A 71 6.59 14.82 3.72
N LYS A 72 7.81 14.81 4.29
CA LYS A 72 8.94 15.60 3.79
C LYS A 72 9.18 15.43 2.28
N TYR A 73 8.94 14.25 1.73
CA TYR A 73 9.11 13.99 0.30
C TYR A 73 8.09 14.73 -0.57
N LEU A 74 6.84 14.84 -0.10
CA LEU A 74 5.78 15.58 -0.79
C LEU A 74 5.87 17.08 -0.52
N ALA A 75 6.32 17.47 0.68
CA ALA A 75 6.56 18.88 1.02
C ALA A 75 7.62 19.53 0.14
N GLU A 76 8.63 18.76 -0.30
CA GLU A 76 9.62 19.20 -1.30
C GLU A 76 8.99 19.55 -2.66
N ALA A 77 7.79 19.02 -2.96
CA ALA A 77 6.98 19.35 -4.14
C ALA A 77 5.85 20.37 -3.81
N GLY A 78 5.91 21.04 -2.67
CA GLY A 78 4.92 22.02 -2.24
C GLY A 78 3.62 21.44 -1.65
N VAL A 79 3.58 20.13 -1.35
CA VAL A 79 2.40 19.46 -0.80
C VAL A 79 2.59 19.14 0.68
N VAL A 80 1.92 19.89 1.55
CA VAL A 80 1.92 19.68 3.01
C VAL A 80 0.58 19.13 3.48
N THR A 81 -0.50 19.57 2.84
CA THR A 81 -1.89 19.23 3.14
C THR A 81 -2.59 18.72 1.88
N LEU A 82 -3.77 18.11 2.06
CA LEU A 82 -4.58 17.66 0.93
C LEU A 82 -5.03 18.84 0.04
N ALA A 83 -5.30 20.00 0.64
CA ALA A 83 -5.70 21.22 -0.08
C ALA A 83 -4.62 21.71 -1.05
N ASP A 84 -3.34 21.40 -0.78
CA ASP A 84 -2.25 21.78 -1.69
C ASP A 84 -2.32 21.05 -3.03
N LEU A 85 -3.02 19.91 -3.13
CA LEU A 85 -3.23 19.20 -4.40
C LEU A 85 -4.13 19.96 -5.38
N ALA A 86 -4.90 20.94 -4.90
CA ALA A 86 -5.68 21.82 -5.76
C ALA A 86 -4.81 22.92 -6.41
N LYS A 87 -3.55 23.09 -5.97
CA LYS A 87 -2.66 24.12 -6.51
C LYS A 87 -2.00 23.61 -7.79
N PRO A 88 -2.16 24.27 -8.95
CA PRO A 88 -1.53 23.85 -10.21
C PRO A 88 0.00 23.74 -10.11
N ALA A 89 0.65 24.62 -9.32
CA ALA A 89 2.09 24.56 -9.10
C ALA A 89 2.53 23.29 -8.34
N ALA A 90 1.77 22.87 -7.33
CA ALA A 90 2.07 21.65 -6.58
C ALA A 90 1.85 20.41 -7.46
N LEU A 91 0.80 20.44 -8.30
CA LEU A 91 0.60 19.44 -9.33
C LEU A 91 1.82 19.40 -10.27
N LEU A 92 2.20 20.49 -10.91
CA LEU A 92 3.38 20.56 -11.78
C LEU A 92 4.61 19.88 -11.15
N GLU A 93 4.92 20.18 -9.90
CA GLU A 93 6.04 19.56 -9.19
C GLU A 93 5.87 18.05 -8.95
N LEU A 94 4.66 17.57 -8.64
CA LEU A 94 4.38 16.13 -8.51
C LEU A 94 4.58 15.39 -9.85
N GLY A 95 4.12 15.97 -10.95
CA GLY A 95 4.33 15.43 -12.30
C GLY A 95 5.81 15.31 -12.62
N GLN A 96 6.56 16.40 -12.44
CA GLN A 96 8.00 16.40 -12.63
C GLN A 96 8.72 15.42 -11.69
N LEU A 97 8.27 15.29 -10.44
CA LEU A 97 8.83 14.33 -9.49
C LEU A 97 8.67 12.88 -10.00
N LEU A 98 7.53 12.56 -10.60
CA LEU A 98 7.27 11.26 -11.21
C LEU A 98 8.15 11.03 -12.44
N THR A 99 8.19 11.99 -13.37
CA THR A 99 9.04 11.95 -14.58
C THR A 99 10.51 11.78 -14.23
N ARG A 100 11.05 12.62 -13.32
CA ARG A 100 12.43 12.52 -12.84
C ARG A 100 12.73 11.14 -12.26
N ASN A 101 11.81 10.51 -11.55
CA ASN A 101 12.03 9.18 -11.00
C ASN A 101 11.99 8.07 -12.05
N LEU A 102 11.12 8.19 -13.05
CA LEU A 102 11.07 7.26 -14.17
C LEU A 102 12.38 7.30 -14.98
N GLU A 103 12.93 8.49 -15.24
CA GLU A 103 14.22 8.68 -15.89
C GLU A 103 15.41 8.12 -15.10
N GLN A 104 15.25 7.93 -13.79
CA GLN A 104 16.28 7.31 -12.95
C GLN A 104 16.30 5.78 -13.04
N VAL A 105 15.32 5.19 -13.72
CA VAL A 105 15.32 3.76 -14.04
C VAL A 105 16.42 3.47 -15.06
N LEU A 106 17.08 2.32 -14.92
CA LEU A 106 17.94 1.74 -15.93
C LEU A 106 17.23 0.53 -16.51
N PHE A 107 16.97 0.58 -17.82
CA PHE A 107 16.37 -0.52 -18.57
C PHE A 107 17.47 -1.31 -19.29
N ALA A 108 17.32 -2.62 -19.29
CA ALA A 108 18.08 -3.53 -20.14
C ALA A 108 17.84 -3.19 -21.62
N ALA A 109 18.89 -3.26 -22.44
CA ALA A 109 18.79 -3.04 -23.88
C ALA A 109 17.86 -4.09 -24.51
N PRO A 110 17.04 -3.70 -25.50
CA PRO A 110 16.26 -4.66 -26.25
C PRO A 110 17.21 -5.55 -27.06
N LEU A 111 16.82 -6.80 -27.27
CA LEU A 111 17.53 -7.74 -28.13
C LEU A 111 16.77 -7.90 -29.46
N PRO A 112 17.47 -8.12 -30.59
CA PRO A 112 18.92 -8.21 -30.73
C PRO A 112 19.63 -6.84 -30.65
N LEU A 113 20.90 -6.84 -30.22
CA LEU A 113 21.71 -5.60 -30.17
C LEU A 113 22.15 -5.16 -31.58
N PRO A 114 22.26 -3.85 -31.85
CA PRO A 114 22.78 -3.32 -33.11
C PRO A 114 24.15 -3.89 -33.51
N ALA A 115 24.32 -4.19 -34.79
CA ALA A 115 25.58 -4.69 -35.33
C ALA A 115 26.73 -3.67 -35.19
N THR A 116 26.40 -2.37 -35.22
CA THR A 116 27.29 -1.21 -35.12
C THR A 116 28.03 -1.09 -33.79
N LEU A 117 27.56 -1.78 -32.74
CA LEU A 117 28.21 -1.76 -31.43
C LEU A 117 29.57 -2.47 -31.48
N SER A 118 30.57 -1.87 -30.86
CA SER A 118 31.86 -2.51 -30.60
C SER A 118 31.72 -3.70 -29.64
N THR A 119 32.73 -4.56 -29.59
CA THR A 119 32.74 -5.74 -28.70
C THR A 119 32.60 -5.36 -27.22
N SER A 120 33.24 -4.28 -26.78
CA SER A 120 33.16 -3.79 -25.40
C SER A 120 31.78 -3.24 -25.06
N GLU A 121 31.16 -2.50 -25.98
CA GLU A 121 29.80 -1.98 -25.82
C GLU A 121 28.74 -3.10 -25.80
N LYS A 122 28.86 -4.08 -26.71
CA LYS A 122 28.00 -5.29 -26.71
C LYS A 122 28.09 -6.02 -25.37
N ARG A 123 29.31 -6.20 -24.85
CA ARG A 123 29.54 -6.81 -23.53
C ARG A 123 28.87 -5.99 -22.43
N LEU A 124 29.05 -4.66 -22.42
CA LEU A 124 28.44 -3.77 -21.41
C LEU A 124 26.91 -3.84 -21.43
N LEU A 125 26.28 -3.74 -22.60
CA LEU A 125 24.82 -3.78 -22.72
C LEU A 125 24.24 -5.16 -22.35
N THR A 126 24.94 -6.23 -22.74
CA THR A 126 24.54 -7.61 -22.40
C THR A 126 24.69 -7.86 -20.90
N SER A 127 25.85 -7.58 -20.30
CA SER A 127 26.08 -7.78 -18.88
C SER A 127 25.19 -6.88 -18.02
N GLY A 128 24.99 -5.62 -18.42
CA GLY A 128 24.12 -4.67 -17.73
C GLY A 128 22.63 -4.99 -17.79
N SER A 129 22.22 -6.01 -18.55
CA SER A 129 20.85 -6.54 -18.51
C SER A 129 20.61 -7.45 -17.29
N SER A 130 21.67 -7.92 -16.63
CA SER A 130 21.61 -8.76 -15.44
C SER A 130 21.69 -7.93 -14.17
N LEU A 131 20.81 -8.19 -13.21
CA LEU A 131 20.88 -7.55 -11.89
C LEU A 131 22.18 -7.89 -11.15
N ARG A 132 22.62 -9.15 -11.23
CA ARG A 132 23.84 -9.64 -10.56
C ARG A 132 25.09 -8.88 -10.98
N TYR A 133 25.13 -8.42 -12.24
CA TYR A 133 26.24 -7.61 -12.73
C TYR A 133 26.36 -6.30 -11.94
N TRP A 134 25.24 -5.64 -11.67
CA TRP A 134 25.22 -4.38 -10.94
C TRP A 134 25.50 -4.54 -9.45
N GLU A 135 24.96 -5.60 -8.83
CA GLU A 135 25.18 -5.93 -7.43
C GLU A 135 26.66 -6.24 -7.12
N GLY A 136 27.40 -6.77 -8.10
CA GLY A 136 28.82 -7.06 -7.97
C GLY A 136 29.74 -5.83 -8.07
N LEU A 137 29.22 -4.63 -8.36
CA LEU A 137 30.04 -3.42 -8.49
C LEU A 137 30.14 -2.65 -7.17
N SER A 138 31.32 -2.08 -6.90
CA SER A 138 31.49 -1.08 -5.85
C SER A 138 30.69 0.18 -6.15
N SER A 139 30.35 1.00 -5.15
CA SER A 139 29.53 2.20 -5.35
C SER A 139 30.15 3.24 -6.30
N ALA A 140 31.48 3.30 -6.38
CA ALA A 140 32.20 4.15 -7.33
C ALA A 140 32.14 3.58 -8.75
N SER A 141 32.40 2.28 -8.90
CA SER A 141 32.33 1.58 -10.19
C SER A 141 30.89 1.56 -10.74
N LEU A 142 29.89 1.37 -9.88
CA LEU A 142 28.48 1.37 -10.22
C LEU A 142 28.08 2.70 -10.86
N ARG A 143 28.42 3.83 -10.24
CA ARG A 143 28.09 5.16 -10.78
C ARG A 143 28.73 5.39 -12.14
N ARG A 144 30.02 5.08 -12.29
CA ARG A 144 30.74 5.22 -13.55
C ARG A 144 30.15 4.31 -14.64
N THR A 145 30.05 3.02 -14.35
CA THR A 145 29.53 2.00 -15.28
C THR A 145 28.08 2.29 -15.67
N LYS A 146 27.25 2.78 -14.75
CA LYS A 146 25.87 3.21 -15.04
C LYS A 146 25.86 4.39 -16.01
N SER A 147 26.74 5.36 -15.81
CA SER A 147 26.88 6.51 -16.71
C SER A 147 27.32 6.06 -18.11
N ASP A 148 28.33 5.18 -18.18
CA ASP A 148 28.81 4.61 -19.43
C ASP A 148 27.72 3.79 -20.14
N TYR A 149 26.99 2.96 -19.40
CA TYR A 149 25.86 2.19 -19.92
C TYR A 149 24.82 3.12 -20.53
N ARG A 150 24.40 4.18 -19.82
CA ARG A 150 23.43 5.15 -20.31
C ARG A 150 23.91 5.88 -21.56
N ARG A 151 25.20 6.23 -21.63
CA ARG A 151 25.80 6.87 -22.81
C ARG A 151 25.74 5.95 -24.02
N VAL A 152 26.19 4.70 -23.87
CA VAL A 152 26.17 3.69 -24.95
C VAL A 152 24.73 3.40 -25.37
N TYR A 153 23.83 3.23 -24.40
CA TYR A 153 22.40 3.01 -24.64
C TYR A 153 21.79 4.17 -25.44
N ALA A 154 21.98 5.42 -25.01
CA ALA A 154 21.38 6.57 -25.66
C ALA A 154 21.91 6.79 -27.09
N HIS A 155 23.17 6.44 -27.34
CA HIS A 155 23.81 6.61 -28.65
C HIS A 155 23.38 5.54 -29.66
N HIS A 156 23.26 4.28 -29.23
CA HIS A 156 23.06 3.15 -30.14
C HIS A 156 21.65 2.55 -30.09
N ILE A 157 20.91 2.74 -28.99
CA ILE A 157 19.60 2.13 -28.78
C ILE A 157 18.52 3.21 -28.91
N ALA A 158 17.83 3.19 -30.05
CA ALA A 158 16.55 3.87 -30.19
C ALA A 158 15.49 3.04 -29.48
N ASP A 159 15.20 3.35 -28.21
CA ASP A 159 14.10 2.72 -27.47
C ASP A 159 12.83 3.58 -27.56
N PRO A 160 11.92 3.29 -28.50
CA PRO A 160 10.69 4.05 -28.65
C PRO A 160 9.77 3.88 -27.44
N VAL A 161 9.81 2.73 -26.77
CA VAL A 161 8.84 2.42 -25.70
C VAL A 161 9.10 3.28 -24.47
N PHE A 162 10.36 3.41 -24.06
CA PHE A 162 10.72 4.28 -22.94
C PHE A 162 10.52 5.77 -23.27
N ARG A 163 10.95 6.21 -24.45
CA ARG A 163 10.79 7.61 -24.87
C ARG A 163 9.32 8.00 -24.97
N VAL A 164 8.49 7.16 -25.58
CA VAL A 164 7.04 7.37 -25.66
C VAL A 164 6.44 7.35 -24.26
N ALA A 165 6.79 6.41 -23.38
CA ALA A 165 6.26 6.40 -22.01
C ALA A 165 6.56 7.69 -21.23
N ALA A 166 7.78 8.23 -21.35
CA ALA A 166 8.14 9.49 -20.71
C ALA A 166 7.40 10.70 -21.32
N GLN A 167 7.29 10.76 -22.65
CA GLN A 167 6.60 11.82 -23.37
C GLN A 167 5.08 11.81 -23.12
N GLU A 168 4.47 10.62 -23.09
CA GLU A 168 3.04 10.44 -22.76
C GLU A 168 2.76 10.87 -21.32
N LEU A 169 3.64 10.57 -20.38
CA LEU A 169 3.50 11.01 -18.99
C LEU A 169 3.49 12.53 -18.88
N GLU A 170 4.43 13.20 -19.57
CA GLU A 170 4.49 14.66 -19.62
C GLU A 170 3.24 15.24 -20.30
N THR A 171 2.79 14.63 -21.40
CA THR A 171 1.59 15.08 -22.14
C THR A 171 0.33 14.99 -21.28
N VAL A 172 0.14 13.88 -20.57
CA VAL A 172 -0.96 13.72 -19.60
C VAL A 172 -0.89 14.79 -18.52
N TRP A 173 0.32 15.13 -18.06
CA TRP A 173 0.48 16.16 -17.04
C TRP A 173 0.14 17.56 -17.54
N GLN A 174 0.65 17.94 -18.70
CA GLN A 174 0.32 19.22 -19.33
C GLN A 174 -1.19 19.34 -19.63
N HIS A 175 -1.82 18.24 -20.04
CA HIS A 175 -3.27 18.19 -20.23
C HIS A 175 -4.02 18.47 -18.92
N LEU A 176 -3.61 17.87 -17.80
CA LEU A 176 -4.23 18.11 -16.48
C LEU A 176 -4.09 19.56 -16.01
N LEU A 177 -2.97 20.22 -16.33
CA LEU A 177 -2.71 21.61 -15.95
C LEU A 177 -3.46 22.64 -16.80
N THR A 178 -3.85 22.26 -18.02
CA THR A 178 -4.53 23.14 -18.98
C THR A 178 -6.03 22.92 -19.05
N GLN A 179 -6.56 21.92 -18.32
CA GLN A 179 -8.00 21.81 -18.14
C GLN A 179 -8.50 23.06 -17.42
N PRO A 180 -9.49 23.78 -17.98
CA PRO A 180 -10.16 24.82 -17.21
C PRO A 180 -10.71 24.17 -15.94
N GLU A 181 -10.56 24.86 -14.80
CA GLU A 181 -11.30 24.55 -13.58
C GLU A 181 -12.73 24.20 -14.02
N PRO A 182 -13.25 22.98 -13.73
CA PRO A 182 -14.60 22.64 -14.11
C PRO A 182 -15.51 23.61 -13.37
N GLY A 183 -15.84 24.72 -14.03
CA GLY A 183 -16.41 25.89 -13.39
C GLY A 183 -17.71 25.44 -12.77
N ALA A 184 -17.73 25.39 -11.43
CA ALA A 184 -18.77 24.84 -10.56
C ALA A 184 -20.06 24.48 -11.28
N GLN A 185 -20.02 23.43 -12.12
CA GLN A 185 -21.23 22.92 -12.69
C GLN A 185 -21.88 22.19 -11.50
N PRO A 186 -23.13 22.49 -11.13
CA PRO A 186 -23.87 21.60 -10.24
C PRO A 186 -23.69 20.21 -10.85
N ALA A 187 -23.48 19.18 -10.03
CA ALA A 187 -23.15 17.82 -10.45
C ALA A 187 -24.23 17.22 -11.39
N THR A 188 -24.36 17.73 -12.59
CA THR A 188 -25.09 17.20 -13.71
C THR A 188 -24.09 16.29 -14.37
N ALA A 189 -24.32 15.00 -14.12
CA ALA A 189 -23.64 13.84 -14.67
C ALA A 189 -22.57 14.19 -15.71
N ILE A 190 -21.31 14.16 -15.27
CA ILE A 190 -20.12 14.24 -16.11
C ILE A 190 -20.33 13.35 -17.35
N PRO A 191 -20.52 13.90 -18.56
CA PRO A 191 -20.51 13.10 -19.76
C PRO A 191 -19.05 12.75 -20.01
N HIS A 192 -18.74 11.46 -19.99
CA HIS A 192 -17.38 10.88 -20.09
C HIS A 192 -16.57 10.78 -18.79
N ILE A 193 -17.20 10.32 -17.69
CA ILE A 193 -16.44 9.49 -16.74
C ILE A 193 -16.04 8.23 -17.49
N ASN A 194 -14.73 8.01 -17.56
CA ASN A 194 -14.08 6.79 -18.02
C ASN A 194 -14.90 5.54 -17.59
N PRO A 195 -15.29 4.62 -18.50
CA PRO A 195 -16.14 3.47 -18.18
C PRO A 195 -15.60 2.57 -17.05
N LEU A 196 -14.33 2.74 -16.67
CA LEU A 196 -13.67 2.15 -15.50
C LEU A 196 -14.36 2.44 -14.14
N PHE A 197 -15.19 3.48 -14.04
CA PHE A 197 -15.91 3.80 -12.79
C PHE A 197 -17.41 3.44 -12.81
N ARG A 198 -17.95 2.96 -13.94
CA ARG A 198 -19.39 2.65 -14.05
C ARG A 198 -19.77 1.28 -13.50
N VAL A 199 -18.82 0.37 -13.40
CA VAL A 199 -19.06 -0.96 -12.83
C VAL A 199 -18.22 -1.06 -11.56
N LEU A 200 -18.76 -0.54 -10.45
CA LEU A 200 -18.41 -1.14 -9.17
C LEU A 200 -18.86 -2.60 -9.26
N PRO A 201 -17.96 -3.59 -9.17
CA PRO A 201 -18.40 -4.98 -9.12
C PRO A 201 -19.40 -5.08 -7.97
N GLN A 202 -20.61 -5.53 -8.28
CA GLN A 202 -21.60 -5.87 -7.27
C GLN A 202 -20.92 -6.85 -6.32
N ARG A 203 -20.73 -6.41 -5.07
CA ARG A 203 -20.40 -7.20 -3.89
C ARG A 203 -19.64 -8.50 -4.22
N MET A 204 -18.31 -8.44 -4.25
CA MET A 204 -17.53 -9.69 -4.25
C MET A 204 -17.98 -10.57 -3.08
N PRO A 205 -18.13 -11.90 -3.28
CA PRO A 205 -18.36 -12.82 -2.17
C PRO A 205 -17.27 -12.59 -1.12
N GLN A 206 -17.68 -12.39 0.13
CA GLN A 206 -16.73 -12.29 1.23
C GLN A 206 -16.04 -13.64 1.41
N GLU A 207 -14.89 -13.82 0.76
CA GLU A 207 -13.94 -14.85 1.19
C GLU A 207 -13.50 -14.48 2.60
N LYS A 208 -13.81 -15.38 3.54
CA LYS A 208 -13.42 -15.29 4.94
C LYS A 208 -11.90 -15.20 4.99
N MET A 209 -11.36 -14.00 5.20
CA MET A 209 -9.95 -13.85 5.56
C MET A 209 -9.70 -14.69 6.82
N PRO A 210 -8.69 -15.59 6.82
CA PRO A 210 -8.33 -16.32 8.02
C PRO A 210 -7.80 -15.31 9.04
N LEU A 211 -8.51 -15.20 10.16
CA LEU A 211 -8.02 -14.55 11.37
C LEU A 211 -6.80 -15.32 11.86
N VAL A 212 -5.62 -14.79 11.57
CA VAL A 212 -4.36 -15.28 12.16
C VAL A 212 -4.33 -14.85 13.63
N ASN A 213 -4.93 -15.67 14.50
CA ASN A 213 -4.69 -15.60 15.94
C ASN A 213 -3.42 -16.41 16.24
N HIS A 214 -2.32 -15.70 16.44
CA HIS A 214 -1.14 -16.28 17.06
C HIS A 214 -1.41 -16.52 18.55
N SER A 215 -1.23 -17.78 18.95
CA SER A 215 -0.75 -18.24 20.26
C SER A 215 -1.72 -18.14 21.45
N LEU A 216 -2.14 -19.31 21.94
CA LEU A 216 -1.56 -19.94 23.15
C LEU A 216 -2.11 -21.37 23.33
N SER A 217 -1.21 -22.28 23.63
CA SER A 217 -1.33 -23.73 23.66
C SER A 217 -2.02 -24.28 24.94
N LYS A 218 -2.59 -25.50 24.79
CA LYS A 218 -2.60 -26.66 25.72
C LYS A 218 -3.11 -26.48 27.17
N GLU A 219 -4.16 -27.22 27.58
CA GLU A 219 -4.07 -28.59 28.13
C GLU A 219 -5.44 -29.17 28.59
N GLU A 220 -5.39 -30.44 28.98
CA GLU A 220 -6.40 -31.51 29.04
C GLU A 220 -7.47 -31.44 30.15
N GLY A 221 -8.58 -32.17 29.91
CA GLY A 221 -9.09 -33.22 30.81
C GLY A 221 -9.87 -32.86 32.09
N GLY A 222 -11.05 -33.46 32.25
CA GLY A 222 -11.65 -33.77 33.56
C GLY A 222 -13.10 -33.30 33.75
N GLY A 223 -14.05 -34.24 33.72
CA GLY A 223 -15.44 -34.00 34.13
C GLY A 223 -15.64 -34.06 35.66
N ILE A 224 -16.80 -33.56 36.12
CA ILE A 224 -17.81 -34.23 36.98
C ILE A 224 -18.79 -33.19 37.58
N SER A 225 -20.09 -33.49 37.41
CA SER A 225 -21.34 -33.22 38.15
C SER A 225 -21.70 -31.89 38.84
N GLU A 226 -22.91 -31.44 38.47
CA GLU A 226 -24.08 -31.03 39.30
C GLU A 226 -23.88 -30.35 40.69
N ARG A 227 -24.44 -29.14 40.82
CA ARG A 227 -25.72 -28.88 41.53
C ARG A 227 -26.10 -27.40 41.40
N ALA A 228 -27.36 -27.15 41.06
CA ALA A 228 -27.95 -25.82 40.96
C ALA A 228 -28.44 -25.31 42.33
N LYS A 229 -28.14 -24.04 42.63
CA LYS A 229 -28.93 -23.01 43.38
C LYS A 229 -28.00 -21.88 43.89
N PRO A 230 -28.48 -20.65 44.13
CA PRO A 230 -29.33 -19.77 43.34
C PRO A 230 -28.51 -18.60 42.73
N ASP A 231 -28.96 -18.03 41.61
CA ASP A 231 -28.52 -16.74 41.01
C ASP A 231 -27.06 -16.32 41.20
N ALA A 232 -26.13 -17.21 40.85
CA ALA A 232 -24.70 -16.90 40.86
C ALA A 232 -24.38 -15.95 39.70
N HIS A 233 -24.24 -14.66 40.00
CA HIS A 233 -23.74 -13.70 39.05
C HIS A 233 -22.34 -14.14 38.57
N SER A 234 -22.14 -14.17 37.26
CA SER A 234 -20.92 -14.70 36.65
C SER A 234 -19.93 -13.60 36.30
N CYS A 235 -18.65 -13.96 36.26
CA CYS A 235 -17.59 -13.07 35.83
C CYS A 235 -17.75 -12.71 34.36
N LYS A 236 -17.80 -11.41 34.05
CA LYS A 236 -17.99 -10.90 32.68
C LYS A 236 -16.90 -11.35 31.68
N THR A 237 -15.72 -11.70 32.17
CA THR A 237 -14.59 -12.10 31.29
C THR A 237 -14.51 -13.59 31.06
N CYS A 238 -14.68 -14.41 32.10
CA CYS A 238 -14.43 -15.86 32.03
C CYS A 238 -15.70 -16.72 32.18
N GLY A 239 -16.88 -16.10 32.38
CA GLY A 239 -18.17 -16.77 32.48
C GLY A 239 -18.38 -17.63 33.74
N ARG A 240 -17.38 -17.71 34.62
CA ARG A 240 -17.44 -18.53 35.84
C ARG A 240 -18.28 -17.86 36.93
N PRO A 241 -18.97 -18.62 37.79
CA PRO A 241 -19.73 -18.06 38.90
C PRO A 241 -18.79 -17.33 39.88
N ILE A 242 -19.29 -16.21 40.44
CA ILE A 242 -18.62 -15.45 41.49
C ILE A 242 -19.27 -15.85 42.82
N ASN A 243 -18.48 -16.44 43.72
CA ASN A 243 -18.93 -16.94 45.02
C ASN A 243 -18.49 -15.99 46.14
N THR A 244 -18.57 -14.67 45.89
CA THR A 244 -18.29 -13.66 46.89
C THR A 244 -19.58 -13.16 47.54
N SER A 245 -19.51 -12.81 48.82
CA SER A 245 -20.61 -12.16 49.55
C SER A 245 -21.01 -10.79 48.96
N ASN A 246 -20.26 -10.26 47.99
CA ASN A 246 -20.58 -9.01 47.32
C ASN A 246 -21.41 -9.26 46.04
N ALA A 247 -22.71 -8.98 46.12
CA ALA A 247 -23.64 -9.11 45.00
C ALA A 247 -23.34 -8.18 43.80
N THR A 248 -22.49 -7.15 43.98
CA THR A 248 -22.12 -6.20 42.92
C THR A 248 -20.84 -6.57 42.18
N ALA A 249 -20.19 -7.67 42.55
CA ALA A 249 -18.92 -8.07 41.96
C ALA A 249 -19.08 -8.44 40.48
N LYS A 250 -18.35 -7.75 39.59
CA LYS A 250 -18.42 -8.00 38.13
C LYS A 250 -17.35 -8.98 37.62
N PHE A 251 -16.31 -9.24 38.44
CA PHE A 251 -15.15 -10.04 38.08
C PHE A 251 -14.69 -10.92 39.24
N CYS A 252 -13.94 -11.98 38.92
CA CYS A 252 -13.36 -12.89 39.93
C CYS A 252 -12.57 -12.13 41.02
N SER A 253 -12.69 -12.60 42.26
CA SER A 253 -11.92 -12.05 43.37
C SER A 253 -10.54 -12.71 43.51
N PRO A 254 -9.53 -11.99 44.03
CA PRO A 254 -8.23 -12.56 44.35
C PRO A 254 -8.28 -13.73 45.33
N LYS A 255 -9.24 -13.71 46.27
CA LYS A 255 -9.40 -14.75 47.31
C LYS A 255 -9.84 -16.09 46.72
N GLU A 256 -10.67 -16.08 45.67
CA GLU A 256 -11.21 -17.32 45.07
C GLU A 256 -10.32 -17.92 43.99
N ARG A 257 -9.60 -17.10 43.24
CA ARG A 257 -8.88 -17.54 42.02
C ARG A 257 -7.39 -17.19 42.01
N GLY A 258 -6.91 -16.59 43.10
CA GLY A 258 -5.56 -16.02 43.17
C GLY A 258 -5.48 -14.64 42.49
N SER A 259 -4.57 -13.81 43.01
CA SER A 259 -4.36 -12.43 42.57
C SER A 259 -4.11 -12.31 41.05
N ALA A 260 -3.30 -13.21 40.49
CA ALA A 260 -2.96 -13.20 39.07
C ALA A 260 -4.17 -13.47 38.15
N ALA A 261 -5.02 -14.44 38.48
CA ALA A 261 -6.19 -14.77 37.64
C ALA A 261 -7.28 -13.70 37.74
N ALA A 262 -7.52 -13.17 38.94
CA ALA A 262 -8.45 -12.06 39.15
C ALA A 262 -8.00 -10.80 38.40
N LYS A 263 -6.71 -10.47 38.48
CA LYS A 263 -6.11 -9.34 37.73
C LYS A 263 -6.24 -9.53 36.22
N ARG A 264 -6.00 -10.75 35.71
CA ARG A 264 -6.20 -11.06 34.27
C ARG A 264 -7.64 -10.81 33.82
N CYS A 265 -8.64 -11.23 34.60
CA CYS A 265 -10.05 -11.02 34.24
C CYS A 265 -10.40 -9.53 34.16
N ARG A 266 -9.96 -8.72 35.15
CA ARG A 266 -10.18 -7.26 35.17
C ARG A 266 -9.42 -6.55 34.05
N ASN A 267 -8.20 -6.97 33.78
CA ASN A 267 -7.35 -6.38 32.74
C ASN A 267 -7.90 -6.67 31.35
N ALA A 268 -8.46 -7.85 31.09
CA ALA A 268 -9.04 -8.18 29.78
C ALA A 268 -10.17 -7.20 29.39
N ASP A 269 -11.08 -6.92 30.33
CA ASP A 269 -12.18 -5.98 30.13
C ASP A 269 -11.69 -4.51 30.04
N SER A 270 -10.89 -4.07 31.00
CA SER A 270 -10.39 -2.69 31.03
C SER A 270 -9.44 -2.36 29.87
N ASN A 271 -8.58 -3.29 29.47
CA ASN A 271 -7.70 -3.09 28.32
C ASN A 271 -8.48 -3.00 27.02
N LEU A 272 -9.53 -3.82 26.83
CA LEU A 272 -10.37 -3.72 25.64
C LEU A 272 -11.00 -2.33 25.52
N ARG A 273 -11.61 -1.84 26.60
CA ARG A 273 -12.22 -0.51 26.68
C ARG A 273 -11.20 0.62 26.46
N ASN A 274 -10.08 0.58 27.17
CA ASN A 274 -9.03 1.61 27.08
C ASN A 274 -8.31 1.60 25.72
N ASN A 275 -8.08 0.44 25.11
CA ASN A 275 -7.47 0.35 23.79
C ASN A 275 -8.39 0.91 22.71
N LYS A 276 -9.69 0.65 22.78
CA LYS A 276 -10.67 1.22 21.83
C LYS A 276 -10.81 2.73 22.00
N ARG A 277 -10.90 3.23 23.23
CA ARG A 277 -10.91 4.68 23.49
C ARG A 277 -9.65 5.37 22.98
N ARG A 278 -8.46 4.79 23.21
CA ARG A 278 -7.20 5.31 22.65
C ARG A 278 -7.15 5.26 21.13
N ALA A 279 -7.77 4.26 20.51
CA ALA A 279 -7.88 4.19 19.06
C ALA A 279 -8.77 5.32 18.51
N LEU A 280 -9.92 5.58 19.15
CA LEU A 280 -10.80 6.71 18.81
C LEU A 280 -10.09 8.06 18.96
N HIS A 281 -9.47 8.29 20.12
CA HIS A 281 -8.75 9.53 20.35
C HIS A 281 -7.65 9.78 19.31
N ARG A 282 -6.96 8.74 18.82
CA ARG A 282 -5.96 8.91 17.74
C ARG A 282 -6.58 9.32 16.40
N ILE A 283 -7.78 8.80 16.11
CA ILE A 283 -8.54 9.15 14.92
C ILE A 283 -9.00 10.61 15.05
N GLU A 284 -9.59 10.98 16.18
CA GLU A 284 -10.13 12.32 16.46
C GLU A 284 -9.04 13.40 16.68
N SER A 285 -7.86 13.04 17.19
CA SER A 285 -6.75 13.98 17.37
C SER A 285 -6.10 14.42 16.06
N THR A 286 -6.46 13.77 14.95
CA THR A 286 -6.07 14.17 13.59
C THR A 286 -7.22 14.99 13.01
N PRO A 287 -7.01 16.14 12.35
CA PRO A 287 -8.10 16.86 11.72
C PRO A 287 -8.77 15.97 10.65
N LEU A 288 -10.01 15.58 10.90
CA LEU A 288 -10.83 14.76 10.00
C LEU A 288 -11.81 15.67 9.23
N LEU A 289 -12.11 15.28 8.00
CA LEU A 289 -13.05 16.00 7.14
C LEU A 289 -14.52 15.81 7.56
N PHE A 290 -14.83 14.74 8.29
CA PHE A 290 -16.17 14.40 8.76
C PHE A 290 -16.11 13.62 10.08
N ASP A 291 -17.22 13.63 10.83
CA ASP A 291 -17.37 12.85 12.05
C ASP A 291 -17.32 11.35 11.74
N THR A 292 -16.34 10.65 12.34
CA THR A 292 -16.14 9.22 12.14
C THR A 292 -16.91 8.36 13.13
N ARG A 293 -17.45 8.95 14.22
CA ARG A 293 -18.16 8.22 15.29
C ARG A 293 -19.30 7.33 14.78
N PRO A 294 -20.14 7.74 13.81
CA PRO A 294 -21.24 6.90 13.30
C PRO A 294 -20.77 5.61 12.59
N PHE A 295 -19.52 5.59 12.11
CA PHE A 295 -18.99 4.51 11.28
C PHE A 295 -18.11 3.53 12.06
N ILE A 296 -17.85 3.81 13.34
CA ILE A 296 -16.97 2.99 14.17
C ILE A 296 -17.77 1.86 14.80
N ARG A 297 -17.45 0.64 14.36
CA ARG A 297 -18.06 -0.59 14.92
C ARG A 297 -17.49 -0.87 16.30
N VAL A 298 -18.29 -0.58 17.31
CA VAL A 298 -18.02 -0.91 18.72
C VAL A 298 -19.01 -1.99 19.14
N PRO A 299 -18.55 -3.08 19.80
CA PRO A 299 -19.48 -4.05 20.40
C PRO A 299 -20.45 -3.34 21.35
N GLU A 300 -21.73 -3.71 21.29
CA GLU A 300 -22.80 -3.02 22.01
C GLU A 300 -22.51 -2.88 23.51
N GLU A 301 -21.93 -3.93 24.08
CA GLU A 301 -21.50 -4.05 25.49
C GLU A 301 -20.44 -3.03 25.95
N VAL A 302 -19.72 -2.37 25.05
CA VAL A 302 -18.75 -1.30 25.39
C VAL A 302 -19.06 0.02 24.68
N ARG A 303 -20.15 0.10 23.93
CA ARG A 303 -20.51 1.26 23.09
C ARG A 303 -20.70 2.54 23.89
N GLU A 304 -21.50 2.51 24.94
CA GLU A 304 -21.71 3.66 25.82
C GLU A 304 -20.40 4.15 26.43
N PHE A 305 -19.57 3.24 26.95
CA PHE A 305 -18.30 3.63 27.58
C PHE A 305 -17.30 4.23 26.60
N VAL A 306 -17.31 3.76 25.36
CA VAL A 306 -16.36 4.18 24.33
C VAL A 306 -16.80 5.49 23.67
N LEU A 307 -18.10 5.75 23.56
CA LEU A 307 -18.67 6.91 22.86
C LEU A 307 -19.18 8.05 23.77
N ALA A 308 -19.32 7.83 25.08
CA ALA A 308 -19.77 8.87 26.03
C ALA A 308 -18.70 9.90 26.43
N ALA A 309 -17.57 9.97 25.71
CA ALA A 309 -16.48 10.91 25.91
C ALA A 309 -16.32 11.83 24.69
#